data_AF-A0A818FGT8-F1
#
_entry.id   AF-A0A818FGT8-F1
#
_cell.length_a   1.000
_cell.length_b   1.000
_cell.length_c   1.000
_cell.angle_alpha   90.00
_cell.angle_beta   90.00
_cell.angle_gamma   90.00
#
_symmetry.space_group_name_H-M   'P 1'
#
loop_
_entity.id
_entity.type
_entity.pdbx_description
1 polymer ?
#
loop_
_entity_poly.entity_id
_entity_poly.type
_entity_poly.pdbx_seq_one_letter_code
_entity_poly.pdbx_strand_id
1 'polypeptide(L)'
;MKIYLQIMVDGLIWHINSIVSNDQAPWTHEATLNAFGYVQASKQSRKFISTPNDYSYAIISDTNTHLYIYKQNSPTSNLSGSSLRNRKSGKLVENIAKQHMISLENHNEILGLITTNERTYILTDDQLFIITI
;
A
#
# COMPACT_ATOMS: atom_id res chain seq x y z
N MET A 1 -4.00 16.91 -2.33
CA MET A 1 -4.84 15.90 -1.65
C MET A 1 -4.96 14.71 -2.57
N LYS A 2 -4.65 13.48 -2.12
CA LYS A 2 -4.76 12.26 -2.93
C LYS A 2 -6.08 11.55 -2.59
N ILE A 3 -6.84 11.12 -3.60
CA ILE A 3 -8.09 10.38 -3.42
C ILE A 3 -7.89 8.94 -3.88
N TYR A 4 -8.33 7.99 -3.06
CA TYR A 4 -8.37 6.57 -3.40
C TYR A 4 -9.80 6.18 -3.79
N LEU A 5 -10.02 5.85 -5.06
CA LEU A 5 -11.30 5.32 -5.55
C LEU A 5 -11.19 3.82 -5.78
N GLN A 6 -12.08 3.04 -5.15
CA GLN A 6 -12.26 1.61 -5.43
C GLN A 6 -13.38 1.42 -6.44
N ILE A 7 -13.03 1.06 -7.67
CA ILE A 7 -14.01 0.70 -8.71
C ILE A 7 -13.65 -0.65 -9.37
N MET A 8 -12.45 -1.21 -9.12
CA MET A 8 -11.96 -2.49 -9.67
C MET A 8 -11.03 -3.22 -8.68
N VAL A 9 -10.49 -4.38 -9.12
CA VAL A 9 -9.50 -5.23 -8.44
C VAL A 9 -8.26 -4.48 -7.91
N ASP A 10 -7.93 -3.35 -8.53
CA ASP A 10 -6.72 -2.57 -8.28
C ASP A 10 -6.99 -1.31 -7.44
N GLY A 11 -5.95 -0.80 -6.77
CA GLY A 11 -5.99 0.51 -6.12
C GLY A 11 -5.52 1.61 -7.08
N LEU A 12 -6.32 2.65 -7.27
CA LEU A 12 -5.98 3.78 -8.13
C LEU A 12 -5.63 5.01 -7.30
N ILE A 13 -4.51 5.65 -7.63
CA ILE A 13 -4.04 6.88 -6.99
C ILE A 13 -4.24 8.05 -7.95
N TRP A 14 -5.04 9.02 -7.50
CA TRP A 14 -5.32 10.24 -8.25
C TRP A 14 -4.82 11.47 -7.48
N HIS A 15 -4.13 12.34 -8.21
CA HIS A 15 -3.76 13.68 -7.75
C HIS A 15 -4.81 14.69 -8.16
N ILE A 16 -5.17 15.62 -7.27
CA ILE A 16 -5.99 16.77 -7.62
C ILE A 16 -5.08 17.98 -7.82
N ASN A 17 -5.09 18.52 -9.03
CA ASN A 17 -4.33 19.71 -9.40
C ASN A 17 -5.05 20.96 -8.90
N SER A 18 -4.33 21.83 -8.19
CA SER A 18 -4.89 23.08 -7.64
C SER A 18 -5.03 24.20 -8.68
N ILE A 19 -4.36 24.08 -9.82
CA ILE A 19 -4.36 25.06 -10.91
C ILE A 19 -4.91 24.35 -12.14
N VAL A 20 -6.11 24.74 -12.56
CA VAL A 20 -6.80 24.14 -13.70
C VAL A 20 -6.97 25.23 -14.74
N SER A 21 -6.31 25.12 -15.90
CA SER A 21 -6.70 25.87 -17.09
C SER A 21 -8.06 25.34 -17.58
N ASN A 22 -8.95 26.21 -18.06
CA ASN A 22 -10.38 25.93 -18.34
C ASN A 22 -10.73 24.65 -19.14
N ASP A 23 -9.78 23.98 -19.79
CA ASP A 23 -9.99 22.79 -20.62
C ASP A 23 -9.36 21.47 -20.08
N GLN A 24 -8.78 21.45 -18.88
CA GLN A 24 -8.16 20.24 -18.32
C GLN A 24 -8.96 19.63 -17.16
N ALA A 25 -8.98 18.30 -17.08
CA ALA A 25 -9.54 17.62 -15.93
C ALA A 25 -8.75 18.00 -14.66
N PRO A 26 -9.41 18.28 -13.53
CA PRO A 26 -8.75 18.71 -12.30
C PRO A 26 -7.97 17.59 -11.59
N TRP A 27 -7.91 16.39 -12.20
CA TRP A 27 -7.26 15.22 -11.64
C TRP A 27 -6.32 14.55 -12.64
N THR A 28 -5.24 13.98 -12.13
CA THR A 28 -4.28 13.18 -12.90
C THR A 28 -4.06 11.84 -12.21
N HIS A 29 -4.12 10.76 -12.99
CA HIS A 29 -3.78 9.43 -12.49
C HIS A 29 -2.26 9.36 -12.26
N GLU A 30 -1.85 9.04 -11.03
CA GLU A 30 -0.43 8.93 -10.67
C GLU A 30 0.07 7.48 -10.72
N ALA A 31 -0.71 6.54 -10.20
CA ALA A 31 -0.29 5.14 -10.10
C ALA A 31 -1.45 4.17 -9.93
N THR A 32 -1.21 2.94 -10.40
CA THR A 32 -2.06 1.78 -10.17
C THR A 32 -1.32 0.79 -9.28
N LEU A 33 -1.95 0.40 -8.18
CA LEU A 33 -1.51 -0.66 -7.29
C LEU A 33 -2.29 -1.93 -7.64
N ASN A 34 -1.67 -2.78 -8.47
CA ASN A 34 -2.32 -4.00 -8.97
C ASN A 34 -2.80 -4.88 -7.82
N ALA A 35 -3.99 -5.47 -7.90
CA ALA A 35 -4.62 -6.33 -6.90
C ALA A 35 -4.79 -5.75 -5.49
N PHE A 36 -4.43 -4.48 -5.25
CA PHE A 36 -4.52 -3.86 -3.92
C PHE A 36 -5.97 -3.70 -3.46
N GLY A 37 -6.93 -3.61 -4.39
CA GLY A 37 -8.36 -3.59 -4.06
C GLY A 37 -8.79 -4.84 -3.27
N TYR A 38 -8.26 -6.02 -3.61
CA TYR A 38 -8.49 -7.25 -2.82
C TYR A 38 -7.88 -7.16 -1.42
N VAL A 39 -6.66 -6.65 -1.31
CA VAL A 39 -5.96 -6.49 -0.02
C VAL A 39 -6.78 -5.58 0.89
N GLN A 40 -7.20 -4.42 0.37
CA GLN A 40 -8.00 -3.45 1.10
C GLN A 40 -9.38 -4.00 1.48
N ALA A 41 -10.07 -4.68 0.57
CA ALA A 41 -11.38 -5.29 0.84
C ALA A 41 -11.31 -6.37 1.94
N SER A 42 -10.18 -7.06 2.07
CA SER A 42 -9.98 -8.06 3.13
C SER A 42 -9.81 -7.45 4.54
N LYS A 43 -9.58 -6.14 4.65
CA LYS A 43 -9.35 -5.43 5.93
C LYS A 43 -10.58 -4.63 6.31
N GLN A 44 -11.56 -5.32 6.91
CA GLN A 44 -12.82 -4.72 7.33
C GLN A 44 -12.63 -3.66 8.43
N SER A 45 -11.71 -3.89 9.36
CA SER A 45 -11.36 -2.98 10.46
C SER A 45 -10.30 -1.93 10.07
N ARG A 46 -10.10 -1.65 8.78
CA ARG A 46 -9.09 -0.68 8.33
C ARG A 46 -9.42 0.74 8.81
N LYS A 47 -8.43 1.44 9.36
CA LYS A 47 -8.55 2.84 9.80
C LYS A 47 -7.80 3.79 8.88
N PHE A 48 -6.53 3.50 8.60
CA PHE A 48 -5.69 4.32 7.73
C PHE A 48 -5.20 3.54 6.53
N ILE A 49 -5.05 4.25 5.41
CA ILE A 49 -4.39 3.76 4.20
C ILE A 49 -3.42 4.83 3.73
N SER A 50 -2.18 4.43 3.44
CA SER A 50 -1.15 5.35 2.97
C SER A 50 -0.20 4.68 1.99
N THR A 51 0.47 5.50 1.21
CA THR A 51 1.46 5.07 0.21
C THR A 51 2.54 6.16 0.13
N PRO A 52 3.83 5.80 -0.03
CA PRO A 52 4.89 6.75 -0.30
C PRO A 52 4.71 7.46 -1.65
N ASN A 53 5.51 8.50 -1.88
CA ASN A 53 5.44 9.28 -3.12
C ASN A 53 5.93 8.53 -4.36
N ASP A 54 6.71 7.46 -4.18
CA ASP A 54 7.20 6.60 -5.26
C ASP A 54 6.27 5.40 -5.57
N TYR A 55 5.18 5.23 -4.81
CA TYR A 55 4.20 4.15 -4.96
C TYR A 55 4.81 2.73 -4.86
N SER A 56 5.98 2.61 -4.23
CA SER A 56 6.70 1.34 -4.11
C SER A 56 5.95 0.31 -3.25
N TYR A 57 5.10 0.78 -2.33
CA TYR A 57 4.24 -0.04 -1.49
C TYR A 57 2.96 0.69 -1.07
N ALA A 58 2.05 -0.01 -0.39
CA ALA A 58 0.92 0.60 0.30
C ALA A 58 0.77 -0.02 1.68
N ILE A 59 0.33 0.77 2.65
CA ILE A 59 0.08 0.32 4.02
C ILE A 59 -1.39 0.52 4.36
N ILE A 60 -1.95 -0.49 5.02
CA ILE A 60 -3.25 -0.42 5.66
C ILE A 60 -3.03 -0.66 7.15
N SER A 61 -3.51 0.23 8.01
CA SER A 61 -3.63 -0.08 9.43
C SER A 61 -5.04 -0.54 9.74
N ASP A 62 -5.18 -1.46 10.69
CA ASP A 62 -6.42 -1.56 11.44
C ASP A 62 -6.52 -0.45 12.51
N THR A 63 -7.49 -0.55 13.41
CA THR A 63 -7.71 0.45 14.46
C THR A 63 -6.65 0.41 15.57
N ASN A 64 -5.98 -0.73 15.83
CA ASN A 64 -5.31 -0.95 17.11
C ASN A 64 -3.96 -1.68 17.06
N THR A 65 -3.69 -2.51 16.07
CA THR A 65 -2.67 -3.57 16.24
C THR A 65 -1.92 -3.89 14.97
N HIS A 66 -2.59 -4.03 13.84
CA HIS A 66 -1.98 -4.59 12.66
C HIS A 66 -1.74 -3.55 11.58
N LEU A 67 -0.54 -3.62 11.00
CA LEU A 67 -0.16 -2.93 9.79
C LEU A 67 0.05 -3.97 8.70
N TYR A 68 -0.61 -3.77 7.56
CA TYR A 68 -0.51 -4.62 6.40
C TYR A 68 0.23 -3.87 5.30
N ILE A 69 1.43 -4.32 4.95
CA ILE A 69 2.29 -3.71 3.93
C ILE A 69 2.16 -4.52 2.65
N TYR A 70 1.65 -3.90 1.60
CA TYR A 70 1.53 -4.44 0.26
C TYR A 70 2.66 -3.94 -0.66
N LYS A 71 3.43 -4.85 -1.27
CA LYS A 71 4.48 -4.54 -2.26
C LYS A 71 4.19 -5.27 -3.56
N GLN A 72 3.87 -4.56 -4.65
CA GLN A 72 3.50 -5.19 -5.93
C GLN A 72 4.69 -5.81 -6.69
N ASN A 73 5.91 -5.28 -6.52
CA ASN A 73 7.10 -5.67 -7.29
C ASN A 73 8.20 -6.23 -6.38
N SER A 74 7.94 -7.35 -5.70
CA SER A 74 8.98 -8.02 -4.91
C SER A 74 9.73 -9.06 -5.74
N PRO A 75 11.07 -8.98 -5.85
CA PRO A 75 11.86 -9.96 -6.61
C PRO A 75 11.66 -11.39 -6.10
N THR A 76 11.50 -12.33 -7.02
CA THR A 76 11.41 -13.76 -6.71
C THR A 76 12.74 -14.38 -6.34
N SER A 77 13.87 -13.70 -6.63
CA SER A 77 15.21 -14.09 -6.16
C SER A 77 15.30 -14.21 -4.64
N ASN A 78 14.44 -13.48 -3.91
CA ASN A 78 14.39 -13.47 -2.45
C ASN A 78 13.51 -14.61 -1.88
N LEU A 79 12.96 -15.49 -2.72
CA LEU A 79 12.25 -16.69 -2.29
C LEU A 79 13.26 -17.85 -2.24
N SER A 80 13.43 -18.42 -1.04
CA SER A 80 14.26 -19.61 -0.83
C SER A 80 13.59 -20.86 -1.41
N GLY A 81 13.62 -21.00 -2.74
CA GLY A 81 13.10 -22.17 -3.44
C GLY A 81 12.53 -21.83 -4.81
N SER A 82 13.04 -22.56 -5.82
CA SER A 82 12.60 -22.70 -7.21
C SER A 82 11.91 -21.50 -7.90
N SER A 83 12.45 -21.10 -9.05
CA SER A 83 11.91 -20.05 -9.91
C SER A 83 10.41 -20.24 -10.20
N LEU A 84 9.59 -19.25 -9.83
CA LEU A 84 8.16 -19.27 -10.13
C LEU A 84 7.95 -19.20 -11.63
N ARG A 85 7.03 -20.02 -12.17
CA ARG A 85 6.71 -20.06 -13.59
C ARG A 85 5.21 -19.88 -13.79
N ASN A 86 4.84 -18.96 -14.67
CA ASN A 86 3.44 -18.74 -15.02
C ASN A 86 2.88 -20.01 -15.70
N ARG A 87 1.83 -20.59 -15.13
CA ARG A 87 1.26 -21.87 -15.60
C ARG A 87 0.75 -21.83 -17.05
N LYS A 88 0.24 -20.69 -17.52
CA LYS A 88 -0.34 -20.56 -18.87
C LYS A 88 0.73 -20.30 -19.94
N SER A 89 1.67 -19.40 -19.65
CA SER A 89 2.69 -18.97 -20.63
C SER A 89 4.01 -19.71 -20.52
N GLY A 90 4.25 -20.42 -19.41
CA GLY A 90 5.55 -21.01 -19.14
C GLY A 90 6.68 -19.98 -18.99
N LYS A 91 6.39 -18.70 -18.79
CA LYS A 91 7.44 -17.70 -18.50
C LYS A 91 7.82 -17.72 -17.04
N LEU A 92 9.09 -17.43 -16.75
CA LEU A 92 9.54 -17.19 -15.38
C LEU A 92 8.88 -15.91 -14.86
N VAL A 93 8.51 -15.94 -13.58
CA VAL A 93 7.93 -14.82 -12.85
C VAL A 93 9.06 -14.20 -12.05
N GLU A 94 9.53 -13.04 -12.48
CA GLU A 94 10.64 -12.33 -11.85
C GLU A 94 10.21 -11.56 -10.60
N ASN A 95 8.96 -11.08 -10.60
CA ASN A 95 8.41 -10.29 -9.51
C ASN A 95 7.05 -10.84 -9.09
N ILE A 96 6.79 -10.82 -7.79
CA ILE A 96 5.49 -11.14 -7.21
C ILE A 96 5.03 -10.02 -6.29
N ALA A 97 3.72 -9.92 -6.15
CA ALA A 97 3.13 -9.16 -5.08
C ALA A 97 3.33 -9.87 -3.73
N LYS A 98 3.74 -9.15 -2.70
CA LYS A 98 3.86 -9.64 -1.32
C LYS A 98 3.05 -8.79 -0.37
N GLN A 99 2.46 -9.44 0.62
CA GLN A 99 1.83 -8.78 1.76
C GLN A 99 2.59 -9.19 3.02
N HIS A 100 3.02 -8.21 3.80
CA HIS A 100 3.57 -8.43 5.15
C HIS A 100 2.55 -7.93 6.17
N MET A 101 2.53 -8.56 7.34
CA MET A 101 1.75 -8.11 8.48
C MET A 101 2.72 -7.84 9.63
N ILE A 102 2.62 -6.65 10.22
CA ILE A 102 3.33 -6.26 11.43
C ILE A 102 2.28 -6.07 12.52
N SER A 103 2.52 -6.67 13.69
CA SER A 103 1.75 -6.39 14.90
C SER A 103 2.53 -5.39 15.74
N LEU A 104 1.88 -4.30 16.12
CA LEU A 104 2.40 -3.41 17.16
C LEU A 104 2.32 -4.13 18.52
N GLU A 105 3.27 -3.83 19.39
CA GLU A 105 3.33 -4.43 20.74
C GLU A 105 2.21 -3.91 21.64
N ASN A 106 1.89 -2.61 21.50
CA ASN A 106 0.81 -1.98 22.23
C ASN A 106 -0.44 -1.97 21.35
N HIS A 107 -1.50 -2.63 21.79
CA HIS A 107 -2.80 -2.72 21.11
C HIS A 107 -3.63 -1.42 21.22
N ASN A 108 -2.96 -0.29 21.36
CA ASN A 108 -3.58 1.01 21.53
C ASN A 108 -4.14 1.53 20.22
N GLU A 109 -5.10 2.44 20.32
CA GLU A 109 -5.71 3.01 19.12
C GLU A 109 -4.67 3.78 18.29
N ILE A 110 -4.58 3.45 17.01
CA ILE A 110 -3.77 4.20 16.05
C ILE A 110 -4.49 5.51 15.78
N LEU A 111 -3.84 6.63 16.07
CA LEU A 111 -4.37 8.00 15.90
C LEU A 111 -3.93 8.62 14.57
N GLY A 112 -2.78 8.20 14.04
CA GLY A 112 -2.27 8.72 12.77
C GLY A 112 -1.25 7.79 12.13
N LEU A 113 -1.19 7.84 10.80
CA LEU A 113 -0.24 7.06 10.01
C LEU A 113 0.27 7.89 8.84
N ILE A 114 1.59 8.04 8.75
CA ILE A 114 2.27 8.69 7.63
C ILE A 114 3.37 7.78 7.13
N THR A 115 3.52 7.75 5.81
CA THR A 115 4.40 6.83 5.11
C THR A 115 5.32 7.63 4.19
N THR A 116 6.61 7.33 4.24
CA THR A 116 7.66 7.83 3.36
C THR A 116 8.29 6.67 2.60
N ASN A 117 9.16 6.92 1.63
CA ASN A 117 9.72 5.83 0.81
C ASN A 117 10.46 4.77 1.66
N GLU A 118 11.04 5.14 2.81
CA GLU A 118 11.85 4.24 3.65
C GLU A 118 11.23 3.92 5.01
N ARG A 119 10.39 4.83 5.53
CA ARG A 119 9.89 4.74 6.91
C ARG A 119 8.40 5.02 6.99
N THR A 120 7.73 4.33 7.91
CA THR A 120 6.36 4.61 8.30
C THR A 120 6.31 5.01 9.77
N TYR A 121 5.62 6.12 10.04
CA TYR A 121 5.41 6.68 11.36
C TYR A 121 3.97 6.38 11.78
N ILE A 122 3.80 5.77 12.94
CA ILE A 122 2.49 5.43 13.50
C ILE A 122 2.36 6.08 14.87
N LEU A 123 1.39 6.97 14.99
CA LEU A 123 1.07 7.65 16.23
C LEU A 123 -0.04 6.87 16.95
N THR A 124 0.22 6.44 18.18
CA THR A 124 -0.80 5.96 19.13
C THR A 124 -1.10 7.05 20.17
N ASP A 125 -1.96 6.74 21.14
CA ASP A 125 -2.25 7.61 22.28
C ASP A 125 -1.03 7.85 23.20
N ASP A 126 -0.13 6.87 23.29
CA ASP A 126 0.99 6.84 24.22
C ASP A 126 2.38 6.91 23.55
N GLN A 127 2.50 6.51 22.29
CA GLN A 127 3.78 6.27 21.63
C GLN A 127 3.79 6.66 20.14
N LEU A 128 5.00 6.85 19.61
CA LEU A 128 5.26 7.02 18.18
C LEU A 128 6.15 5.87 17.70
N PHE A 129 5.58 4.96 16.92
CA PHE A 129 6.33 3.87 16.31
C PHE A 129 6.94 4.29 14.97
N ILE A 130 8.15 3.80 14.70
CA ILE A 130 8.83 3.98 13.41
C ILE A 130 9.18 2.60 12.86
N ILE A 131 8.63 2.29 11.69
CA ILE A 131 8.91 1.05 10.97
C ILE A 131 9.75 1.36 9.74
N THR A 132 10.82 0.60 9.54
CA THR A 132 11.65 0.64 8.33
C THR A 132 11.15 -0.42 7.35
N ILE A 133 11.00 -0.04 6.07
CA ILE A 133 10.30 -0.83 5.03
C ILE A 133 11.26 -1.53 4.08
#